data_AF-A0A378FNL8-F1
#
_entry.id   AF-A0A378FNL8-F1
#
_cell.length_a   1.000
_cell.length_b   1.000
_cell.length_c   1.000
_cell.angle_alpha   90.00
_cell.angle_beta   90.00
_cell.angle_gamma   90.00
#
_symmetry.space_group_name_H-M   'P 1'
#
loop_
_entity.id
_entity.type
_entity.pdbx_description
1 polymer ?
#
loop_
_entity_poly.entity_id
_entity_poly.type
_entity_poly.pdbx_seq_one_letter_code
_entity_poly.pdbx_strand_id
1 'polypeptide(L)'
;MVDNVLAQPEGLRLMLLAPIIKERKGEHTKTLENLASQGYIRARIDGEVCDLSDPPKLELQKKHTIEVVIDRFKVRYDLAQRLAESFETALELSGGDRHCG
;
A
#
# COMPACT_ATOMS: atom_id res chain seq x y z
N MET A 1 11.44 10.05 7.70
CA MET A 1 10.17 9.64 7.03
C MET A 1 8.99 9.76 7.99
N VAL A 2 9.13 9.30 9.23
CA VAL A 2 8.12 9.46 10.29
C VAL A 2 7.99 10.91 10.76
N ASP A 3 9.11 11.63 10.91
CA ASP A 3 9.14 13.03 11.37
C ASP A 3 8.39 13.99 10.44
N ASN A 4 8.42 13.73 9.13
CA ASN A 4 7.74 14.55 8.13
C ASN A 4 6.21 14.36 8.18
N VAL A 5 5.76 13.18 8.62
CA VAL A 5 4.33 12.91 8.86
C VAL A 5 3.89 13.50 10.20
N LEU A 6 4.75 13.47 11.21
CA LEU A 6 4.50 14.09 12.52
C LEU A 6 4.52 15.63 12.45
N ALA A 7 5.20 16.22 11.47
CA ALA A 7 5.18 17.66 11.21
C ALA A 7 3.86 18.17 10.59
N GLN A 8 2.96 17.27 10.18
CA GLN A 8 1.63 17.62 9.67
C GLN A 8 0.67 17.98 10.82
N PRO A 9 -0.42 18.72 10.55
CA PRO A 9 -1.39 19.06 11.58
C PRO A 9 -1.98 17.82 12.26
N GLU A 10 -2.01 17.86 13.59
CA GLU A 10 -2.59 16.83 14.42
C GLU A 10 -4.07 16.57 14.06
N GLY A 11 -4.45 15.29 14.01
CA GLY A 11 -5.81 14.88 13.64
C GLY A 11 -6.05 14.72 12.14
N LEU A 12 -5.07 15.02 11.28
CA LEU A 12 -5.15 14.72 9.85
C LEU A 12 -5.31 13.20 9.64
N ARG A 13 -6.28 12.80 8.82
CA ARG A 13 -6.50 11.39 8.46
C ARG A 13 -5.61 11.05 7.29
N LEU A 14 -4.66 10.16 7.51
CA LEU A 14 -3.76 9.65 6.49
C LEU A 14 -4.03 8.17 6.27
N MET A 15 -3.78 7.74 5.04
CA MET A 15 -3.84 6.34 4.64
C MET A 15 -2.44 5.94 4.18
N LEU A 16 -1.92 4.87 4.75
CA LEU A 16 -0.67 4.28 4.32
C LEU A 16 -0.95 3.34 3.16
N LEU A 17 -0.44 3.73 1.99
CA LEU A 17 -0.57 2.99 0.75
C LEU A 17 0.80 2.41 0.39
N ALA A 18 0.86 1.10 0.18
CA ALA A 18 2.06 0.43 -0.30
C ALA A 18 1.93 0.19 -1.82
N PRO A 19 2.68 0.93 -2.67
CA PRO A 19 2.61 0.75 -4.10
C PRO A 19 3.35 -0.52 -4.53
N ILE A 20 2.60 -1.57 -4.86
CA ILE A 20 3.15 -2.86 -5.29
C ILE A 20 3.53 -2.80 -6.77
N ILE A 21 2.68 -2.15 -7.58
CA ILE A 21 2.89 -2.01 -9.01
C ILE A 21 2.72 -0.54 -9.40
N LYS A 22 3.70 -0.01 -10.13
CA LYS A 22 3.67 1.35 -10.66
C LYS A 22 3.78 1.31 -12.17
N GLU A 23 2.75 1.79 -12.87
CA GLU A 23 2.73 1.95 -14.33
C GLU A 23 3.11 0.69 -15.13
N ARG A 24 2.79 -0.50 -14.63
CA ARG A 24 3.09 -1.75 -15.37
C ARG A 24 1.90 -2.19 -16.19
N LYS A 25 2.19 -2.60 -17.42
CA LYS A 25 1.25 -3.31 -18.28
C LYS A 25 1.12 -4.76 -17.84
N GLY A 26 -0.09 -5.27 -17.72
CA GLY A 26 -0.33 -6.62 -17.23
C GLY A 26 -1.71 -6.77 -16.58
N GLU A 27 -2.21 -8.00 -16.53
CA GLU A 27 -3.44 -8.32 -15.78
C GLU A 27 -3.17 -8.40 -14.27
N HIS A 28 -1.90 -8.56 -13.85
CA HIS A 28 -1.44 -8.58 -12.46
C HIS A 28 -2.23 -9.50 -11.52
N THR A 29 -2.93 -10.50 -12.06
CA THR A 29 -3.79 -11.44 -11.31
C THR A 29 -3.03 -12.15 -10.22
N LYS A 30 -1.83 -12.65 -10.53
CA LYS A 30 -0.93 -13.30 -9.55
C LYS A 30 -0.57 -12.39 -8.38
N THR A 31 -0.39 -11.08 -8.64
CA THR A 31 -0.08 -10.11 -7.60
C THR A 31 -1.29 -9.91 -6.70
N LEU A 32 -2.49 -9.77 -7.27
CA LEU A 32 -3.74 -9.63 -6.52
C LEU A 32 -4.03 -10.87 -5.66
N GLU A 33 -3.83 -12.08 -6.20
CA GLU A 33 -3.97 -13.34 -5.47
C GLU A 33 -2.96 -13.46 -4.31
N ASN A 34 -1.73 -13.01 -4.53
CA ASN A 34 -0.70 -13.00 -3.49
C ASN A 34 -1.07 -12.03 -2.36
N LEU A 35 -1.58 -10.85 -2.71
CA LEU A 35 -2.06 -9.85 -1.73
C LEU A 35 -3.26 -10.35 -0.94
N ALA A 36 -4.23 -10.98 -1.60
CA ALA A 36 -5.36 -11.63 -0.93
C ALA A 36 -4.88 -12.73 0.04
N SER A 37 -3.90 -13.54 -0.38
CA SER A 37 -3.29 -14.58 0.46
C SER A 37 -2.54 -14.03 1.68
N GLN A 38 -2.01 -12.81 1.59
CA GLN A 38 -1.40 -12.10 2.71
C GLN A 38 -2.44 -11.50 3.68
N GLY A 39 -3.73 -11.61 3.37
CA GLY A 39 -4.82 -11.11 4.22
C GLY A 39 -5.23 -9.66 3.92
N TYR A 40 -4.77 -9.08 2.82
CA TYR A 40 -5.23 -7.75 2.38
C TYR A 40 -6.59 -7.86 1.69
N ILE A 41 -7.50 -6.98 2.10
CA ILE A 41 -8.88 -6.95 1.58
C ILE A 41 -9.05 -5.80 0.58
N ARG A 42 -8.33 -4.68 0.77
CA ARG A 42 -8.53 -3.47 -0.04
C ARG A 42 -7.24 -3.04 -0.73
N ALA A 43 -7.36 -2.75 -2.02
CA ALA A 43 -6.30 -2.15 -2.83
C ALA A 43 -6.86 -1.02 -3.69
N ARG A 44 -6.06 0.01 -3.91
CA ARG A 44 -6.31 1.07 -4.87
C ARG A 44 -5.66 0.70 -6.19
N ILE A 45 -6.47 0.53 -7.23
CA ILE A 45 -6.05 0.20 -8.58
C ILE A 45 -6.40 1.37 -9.49
N ASP A 46 -5.40 1.96 -10.13
CA ASP A 46 -5.55 3.13 -11.02
C ASP A 46 -6.26 4.34 -10.37
N GLY A 47 -6.18 4.46 -9.04
CA GLY A 47 -6.85 5.50 -8.27
C GLY A 47 -8.24 5.09 -7.73
N GLU A 48 -8.81 3.97 -8.17
CA GLU A 48 -10.07 3.42 -7.66
C GLU A 48 -9.82 2.41 -6.54
N VAL A 49 -10.54 2.53 -5.42
CA VAL A 49 -10.42 1.58 -4.31
C VAL A 49 -11.30 0.37 -4.60
N CYS A 50 -10.68 -0.77 -4.83
CA CYS A 50 -11.32 -2.04 -5.13
C CYS A 50 -11.02 -3.09 -4.03
N ASP A 51 -11.86 -4.10 -3.98
CA ASP A 51 -11.69 -5.22 -3.06
C ASP A 51 -10.83 -6.30 -3.72
N LEU A 52 -9.84 -6.83 -3.01
CA LEU A 52 -8.96 -7.89 -3.49
C LEU A 52 -9.69 -9.24 -3.57
N SER A 53 -10.83 -9.38 -2.87
CA SER A 53 -11.65 -10.59 -2.92
C SER A 53 -12.43 -10.73 -4.23
N ASP A 54 -12.69 -9.62 -4.94
CA ASP A 54 -13.29 -9.58 -6.28
C ASP A 54 -12.53 -8.55 -7.12
N PRO A 55 -11.31 -8.89 -7.58
CA PRO A 55 -10.50 -7.93 -8.29
C PRO A 55 -11.09 -7.63 -9.68
N PRO A 56 -11.08 -6.36 -10.11
CA PRO A 56 -11.51 -6.01 -11.46
C PRO A 56 -10.58 -6.64 -12.50
N LYS A 57 -11.13 -7.03 -13.67
CA LYS A 57 -10.33 -7.52 -14.79
C LYS A 57 -9.46 -6.37 -15.33
N LEU A 58 -8.16 -6.48 -15.12
CA LEU A 58 -7.18 -5.51 -15.61
C LEU A 58 -6.80 -5.82 -17.06
N GLU A 59 -6.78 -4.80 -17.93
CA GLU A 59 -6.40 -5.00 -19.32
C GLU A 59 -4.88 -5.03 -19.50
N LEU A 60 -4.35 -6.07 -20.16
CA LEU A 60 -2.91 -6.24 -20.44
C LEU A 60 -2.28 -5.04 -21.19
N GLN A 61 -3.05 -4.35 -22.04
CA GLN A 61 -2.54 -3.24 -22.86
C GLN A 61 -2.44 -1.91 -22.11
N LYS A 62 -3.10 -1.78 -20.96
CA LYS A 62 -3.09 -0.56 -20.14
C LYS A 62 -2.04 -0.66 -19.05
N LYS A 63 -1.45 0.49 -18.72
CA LYS A 63 -0.60 0.61 -17.54
C LYS A 63 -1.53 0.71 -16.34
N HIS A 64 -1.30 -0.14 -15.34
CA HIS A 64 -2.05 -0.10 -14.09
C HIS A 64 -1.09 0.24 -12.95
N THR A 65 -1.62 0.94 -11.96
CA THR A 65 -0.94 1.22 -10.69
C THR A 65 -1.74 0.55 -9.59
N ILE A 66 -1.11 -0.35 -8.83
CA ILE A 66 -1.75 -1.11 -7.75
C ILE A 66 -1.07 -0.75 -6.45
N GLU A 67 -1.86 -0.23 -5.52
CA GLU A 67 -1.44 0.23 -4.20
C GLU A 67 -2.29 -0.45 -3.13
N VAL A 68 -1.68 -1.12 -2.18
CA VAL A 68 -2.41 -1.81 -1.12
C VAL A 68 -2.62 -0.86 0.04
N VAL A 69 -3.84 -0.86 0.59
CA VAL A 69 -4.13 -0.09 1.80
C VAL A 69 -3.63 -0.89 3.00
N ILE A 70 -2.50 -0.47 3.57
CA ILE A 70 -1.87 -1.16 4.71
C ILE A 70 -2.55 -0.73 6.01
N ASP A 71 -2.63 0.57 6.24
CA ASP A 71 -3.20 1.11 7.47
C ASP A 71 -3.87 2.47 7.23
N ARG A 72 -4.77 2.83 8.13
CA ARG A 72 -5.45 4.12 8.15
C ARG A 72 -5.33 4.69 9.56
N PHE A 73 -4.71 5.84 9.68
CA PHE A 73 -4.48 6.44 10.98
C PHE A 73 -4.73 7.95 10.97
N LYS A 74 -4.86 8.49 12.19
CA LYS A 74 -4.83 9.93 12.41
C LYS A 74 -3.48 10.32 12.94
N VAL A 75 -2.92 11.41 12.43
CA VAL A 75 -1.66 11.99 12.92
C VAL A 75 -1.82 12.30 14.41
N ARG A 76 -1.02 11.61 15.23
CA ARG A 76 -0.90 11.79 16.69
C ARG A 76 0.54 11.47 17.09
N TYR A 77 1.07 12.20 18.06
CA TYR A 77 2.43 12.00 18.58
C TYR A 77 2.68 10.59 19.16
N ASP A 78 1.67 10.04 19.83
CA ASP A 78 1.74 8.70 20.45
C ASP A 78 1.76 7.56 19.41
N LEU A 79 1.37 7.85 18.16
CA LEU A 79 1.30 6.84 17.11
C LEU A 79 2.64 6.59 16.41
N ALA A 80 3.69 7.36 16.73
CA ALA A 80 4.97 7.33 16.03
C ALA A 80 5.58 5.92 15.95
N GLN A 81 5.51 5.16 17.06
CA GLN A 81 6.04 3.79 17.12
C GLN A 81 5.27 2.84 16.20
N ARG A 82 3.93 2.85 16.27
CA ARG A 82 3.07 2.02 15.43
C ARG A 82 3.14 2.41 13.95
N LEU A 83 3.35 3.69 13.67
CA LEU A 83 3.55 4.24 12.33
C LEU A 83 4.85 3.71 11.74
N ALA A 84 5.94 3.69 12.52
CA ALA A 84 7.21 3.11 12.09
C ALA A 84 7.07 1.62 11.71
N GLU A 85 6.41 0.82 12.55
CA GLU A 85 6.12 -0.60 12.23
C GLU A 85 5.30 -0.74 10.94
N SER A 86 4.26 0.08 10.77
CA SER A 86 3.44 0.06 9.55
C SER A 86 4.23 0.44 8.30
N PHE A 87 5.17 1.41 8.43
CA PHE A 87 6.07 1.80 7.36
C PHE A 87 7.05 0.69 6.99
N GLU A 88 7.60 -0.03 7.97
CA GLU A 88 8.43 -1.21 7.71
C GLU A 88 7.65 -2.28 6.94
N THR A 89 6.43 -2.60 7.37
CA THR A 89 5.58 -3.56 6.66
C THR A 89 5.29 -3.10 5.22
N ALA A 90 4.98 -1.82 5.02
CA ALA A 90 4.74 -1.27 3.69
C ALA A 90 5.98 -1.33 2.78
N LEU A 91 7.18 -1.12 3.35
CA LEU A 91 8.46 -1.24 2.64
C LEU A 91 8.75 -2.70 2.26
N GLU A 92 8.54 -3.64 3.19
CA GLU A 92 8.70 -5.08 2.92
C GLU A 92 7.78 -5.55 1.78
N LEU A 93 6.52 -5.09 1.79
CA LEU A 93 5.54 -5.37 0.72
C LEU A 93 5.90 -4.76 -0.63
N SER A 94 6.43 -3.53 -0.63
CA SER A 94 6.72 -2.79 -1.86
C SER A 94 8.03 -3.24 -2.53
N GLY A 95 8.68 -4.31 -2.03
CA GLY A 95 9.96 -4.79 -2.53
C GLY A 95 11.13 -3.90 -2.13
N GLY A 96 11.05 -3.26 -0.97
CA GLY A 96 12.19 -2.60 -0.33
C GLY A 96 13.27 -3.64 -0.06
N ASP A 97 14.19 -3.76 -1.00
CA ASP A 97 15.38 -4.60 -0.95
C ASP A 97 16.13 -4.37 0.37
N ARG A 98 15.83 -5.18 1.38
CA ARG A 98 16.80 -5.50 2.42
C ARG A 98 17.80 -6.50 1.82
N HIS A 99 18.56 -6.08 0.80
CA HIS A 99 19.85 -6.71 0.58
C HIS A 99 20.81 -6.18 1.65
N CYS A 100 20.61 -6.65 2.87
CA CYS A 100 21.63 -6.59 3.90
C CYS A 100 22.56 -7.78 3.64
N GLY A 101 23.53 -7.59 2.76
CA GLY A 101 24.72 -8.43 2.61
C GLY A 101 25.88 -7.83 3.37
#